data_AF-A0A9E2NM64-F1
#
_entry.id   AF-A0A9E2NM64-F1
#
_cell.length_a   1.000
_cell.length_b   1.000
_cell.length_c   1.000
_cell.angle_alpha   90.00
_cell.angle_beta   90.00
_cell.angle_gamma   90.00
#
_symmetry.space_group_name_H-M   'P 1'
#
loop_
_entity.id
_entity.type
_entity.pdbx_description
1 polymer ?
#
loop_
_entity_poly.entity_id
_entity_poly.type
_entity_poly.pdbx_seq_one_letter_code
_entity_poly.pdbx_strand_id
1 'polypeptide(L)'
;MGTRAKKRPNGEGTIWYDSSRSRYRGQYHDNNLARRSVTGRTYAETAKKLREALQLRDQNLSPRKLKDVESLDTFMDHWFQLSAQNWQFKTIERNRSDLEKHIKPILGNKKISLINSTDIESMYLILKVEKHLSDYSILRIHNIMNSIFKKAQKTKRINFNPMEAVQRPVIKERNVRALTNDQVAKAMMVELASEMVKNSKGETVKQESFNSIYMMADSGARGSQAQMRQLAGMRGLMAKPDGSIIETPIRANFREGLNVLEYFISTHGARKGLADTALKTANSGYLTRRLVDVAQDVVITELDCGTDQGLTMIPLIEGGDVVEPLRERVLGRVTLNDIMKPGTEEVFLPAGTLLNEDLVDELEFIGIDQVKVRSAITCRSRYGICSQCYGRDLAYGHLVNIGEAVGVVAAQSIGEPGTQLTMRTFHIGGAASRATAENSVQVKSNGKIRLHNVKIVRHAKGYLITVSRSGELLVADKNGREWERYKLPYGAVLT
;
A
#
# COMPACT_ATOMS: atom_id res chain seq x y z
N MET A 1 -18.36 -33.85 -82.11
CA MET A 1 -17.45 -33.48 -81.01
C MET A 1 -18.14 -32.45 -80.13
N GLY A 2 -18.60 -32.86 -78.95
CA GLY A 2 -19.25 -31.96 -77.99
C GLY A 2 -18.24 -31.12 -77.23
N THR A 3 -18.36 -29.79 -77.31
CA THR A 3 -17.66 -28.87 -76.42
C THR A 3 -18.31 -28.92 -75.04
N ARG A 4 -17.66 -29.66 -74.13
CA ARG A 4 -17.99 -29.73 -72.69
C ARG A 4 -18.16 -28.32 -72.13
N ALA A 5 -19.38 -27.99 -71.68
CA ALA A 5 -19.65 -26.79 -70.91
C ALA A 5 -18.81 -26.80 -69.62
N LYS A 6 -17.98 -25.77 -69.45
CA LYS A 6 -17.15 -25.52 -68.27
C LYS A 6 -18.02 -25.63 -67.00
N LYS A 7 -17.72 -26.58 -66.12
CA LYS A 7 -18.38 -26.75 -64.82
C LYS A 7 -18.11 -25.47 -64.00
N ARG A 8 -19.14 -24.65 -63.80
CA ARG A 8 -19.04 -23.38 -63.05
C ARG A 8 -18.91 -23.68 -61.54
N PRO A 9 -18.14 -22.88 -60.79
CA PRO A 9 -17.96 -23.07 -59.35
C PRO A 9 -19.29 -22.97 -58.58
N ASN A 10 -19.41 -23.73 -57.49
CA ASN A 10 -20.58 -23.73 -56.62
C ASN A 10 -20.89 -22.32 -56.10
N GLY A 11 -22.08 -21.80 -56.38
CA GLY A 11 -22.54 -20.51 -55.87
C GLY A 11 -22.88 -19.46 -56.93
N GLU A 12 -22.49 -19.68 -58.20
CA GLU A 12 -22.92 -18.85 -59.32
C GLU A 12 -24.23 -19.37 -59.92
N GLY A 13 -25.34 -18.91 -59.34
CA GLY A 13 -26.51 -18.47 -60.12
C GLY A 13 -26.82 -19.18 -61.46
N THR A 14 -27.50 -20.34 -61.49
CA THR A 14 -27.97 -20.89 -62.78
C THR A 14 -29.25 -20.17 -63.24
N ILE A 15 -29.25 -19.64 -64.47
CA ILE A 15 -30.42 -19.05 -65.12
C ILE A 15 -30.88 -19.99 -66.23
N TRP A 16 -32.14 -20.38 -66.22
CA TRP A 16 -32.77 -21.12 -67.31
C TRP A 16 -34.17 -20.58 -67.60
N TYR A 17 -34.71 -20.92 -68.77
CA TYR A 17 -36.06 -20.56 -69.15
C TYR A 17 -37.04 -21.59 -68.58
N ASP A 18 -38.02 -21.13 -67.80
CA ASP A 18 -39.08 -21.96 -67.23
C ASP A 18 -40.30 -21.90 -68.14
N SER A 19 -40.48 -22.95 -68.95
CA SER A 19 -41.57 -23.08 -69.93
C SER A 19 -42.97 -23.09 -69.30
N SER A 20 -43.09 -23.46 -68.02
CA SER A 20 -44.37 -23.50 -67.31
C SER A 20 -44.90 -22.11 -66.92
N ARG A 21 -44.02 -21.12 -66.80
CA ARG A 21 -44.36 -19.76 -66.34
C ARG A 21 -43.97 -18.67 -67.33
N SER A 22 -43.53 -19.05 -68.53
CA SER A 22 -43.05 -18.15 -69.60
C SER A 22 -42.05 -17.08 -69.12
N ARG A 23 -41.14 -17.46 -68.20
CA ARG A 23 -40.19 -16.54 -67.56
C ARG A 23 -38.82 -17.19 -67.36
N TYR A 24 -37.77 -16.38 -67.36
CA TYR A 24 -36.43 -16.82 -66.97
C TYR A 24 -36.33 -16.88 -65.45
N ARG A 25 -35.80 -17.99 -64.92
CA ARG A 25 -35.59 -18.22 -63.49
C ARG A 25 -34.11 -18.36 -63.20
N GLY A 26 -33.59 -17.55 -62.27
CA GLY A 26 -32.24 -17.66 -61.71
C GLY A 26 -32.29 -18.22 -60.30
N GLN A 27 -31.40 -19.14 -59.92
CA GLN A 27 -31.33 -19.69 -58.56
C GLN A 27 -30.00 -19.39 -57.86
N TYR A 28 -30.05 -19.04 -56.58
CA TYR A 28 -28.88 -18.83 -55.72
C TYR A 28 -29.11 -19.40 -54.31
N HIS A 29 -28.05 -19.59 -53.54
CA HIS A 29 -28.12 -19.92 -52.12
C HIS A 29 -27.89 -18.66 -51.28
N ASP A 30 -28.74 -18.44 -50.27
CA ASP A 30 -28.59 -17.39 -49.26
C ASP A 30 -27.54 -17.80 -48.19
N ASN A 31 -27.15 -16.89 -47.28
CA ASN A 31 -26.12 -17.14 -46.25
C ASN A 31 -26.46 -18.27 -45.28
N ASN A 32 -27.74 -18.62 -45.17
CA ASN A 32 -28.23 -19.78 -44.42
C ASN A 32 -28.31 -21.07 -45.28
N LEU A 33 -27.60 -21.15 -46.41
CA LEU A 33 -27.60 -22.25 -47.39
C LEU A 33 -28.97 -22.57 -48.02
N ALA A 34 -30.01 -21.78 -47.74
CA ALA A 34 -31.35 -21.96 -48.29
C ALA A 34 -31.39 -21.56 -49.78
N ARG A 35 -32.00 -22.42 -50.61
CA ARG A 35 -32.14 -22.20 -52.06
C ARG A 35 -33.23 -21.16 -52.35
N ARG A 36 -32.87 -20.08 -53.05
CA ARG A 36 -33.76 -18.97 -53.44
C ARG A 36 -33.76 -18.79 -54.96
N SER A 37 -34.81 -18.20 -55.50
CA SER A 37 -34.93 -17.97 -56.94
C SER A 37 -35.47 -16.58 -57.28
N VAL A 38 -34.91 -15.96 -58.32
CA VAL A 38 -35.36 -14.71 -58.92
C VAL A 38 -35.95 -15.00 -60.31
N THR A 39 -36.99 -14.26 -60.70
CA THR A 39 -37.65 -14.42 -62.00
C THR A 39 -37.77 -13.10 -62.77
N GLY A 40 -37.69 -13.19 -64.10
CA GLY A 40 -37.76 -12.04 -65.02
C GLY A 40 -38.32 -12.47 -66.38
N ARG A 41 -38.79 -11.51 -67.18
CA ARG A 41 -39.36 -11.77 -68.51
C ARG A 41 -38.27 -12.00 -69.56
N THR A 42 -37.12 -11.34 -69.42
CA THR A 42 -35.96 -11.52 -70.30
C THR A 42 -34.76 -12.08 -69.53
N TYR A 43 -33.84 -12.73 -70.25
CA TYR A 43 -32.60 -13.26 -69.65
C TYR A 43 -31.79 -12.16 -68.97
N ALA A 44 -31.66 -10.99 -69.61
CA ALA A 44 -30.93 -9.84 -69.08
C ALA A 44 -31.53 -9.30 -67.78
N GLU A 45 -32.87 -9.22 -67.68
CA GLU A 45 -33.57 -8.78 -66.47
C GLU A 45 -33.33 -9.76 -65.31
N THR A 46 -33.44 -11.07 -65.57
CA THR A 46 -33.19 -12.10 -64.56
C THR A 46 -31.72 -12.13 -64.12
N ALA A 47 -30.78 -11.91 -65.05
CA ALA A 47 -29.35 -11.84 -64.75
C ALA A 47 -28.98 -10.60 -63.91
N LYS A 48 -29.65 -9.46 -64.13
CA LYS A 48 -29.47 -8.27 -63.31
C LYS A 48 -29.99 -8.49 -61.89
N LYS A 49 -31.21 -9.03 -61.75
CA LYS A 49 -31.82 -9.36 -60.45
C LYS A 49 -31.01 -10.42 -59.67
N LEU A 50 -30.42 -11.38 -60.37
CA LEU A 50 -29.57 -12.40 -59.76
C LEU A 50 -28.23 -11.82 -59.27
N ARG A 51 -27.62 -10.90 -60.03
CA ARG A 51 -26.42 -10.18 -59.59
C ARG A 51 -26.69 -9.30 -58.37
N GLU A 52 -27.78 -8.53 -58.37
CA GLU A 52 -28.19 -7.73 -57.22
C GLU A 52 -28.43 -8.61 -55.97
N ALA A 53 -29.07 -9.77 -56.13
CA ALA A 53 -29.31 -10.70 -55.03
C ALA A 53 -28.02 -11.34 -54.47
N LEU A 54 -27.04 -11.66 -55.33
CA LEU A 54 -25.73 -12.16 -54.90
C LEU A 54 -24.90 -11.07 -54.21
N GLN A 55 -24.95 -9.83 -54.70
CA GLN A 55 -24.26 -8.69 -54.08
C GLN A 55 -24.83 -8.36 -52.69
N LEU A 56 -26.15 -8.45 -52.51
CA LEU A 56 -26.81 -8.31 -51.21
C LEU A 56 -26.42 -9.44 -50.23
N ARG A 57 -26.29 -10.68 -50.74
CA ARG A 57 -25.82 -11.82 -49.96
C ARG A 57 -24.39 -11.60 -49.46
N ASP A 58 -23.48 -11.20 -50.34
CA ASP A 58 -22.06 -11.00 -50.01
C ASP A 58 -21.85 -9.85 -49.00
N GLN A 59 -22.81 -8.93 -48.89
CA GLN A 59 -22.86 -7.87 -47.87
C GLN A 59 -23.60 -8.27 -46.58
N ASN A 60 -23.95 -9.55 -46.38
CA ASN A 60 -24.75 -10.04 -45.25
C ASN A 60 -26.13 -9.34 -45.08
N LEU A 61 -26.65 -8.72 -46.15
CA LEU A 61 -27.95 -8.05 -46.18
C LEU A 61 -28.97 -8.98 -46.85
N SER A 62 -29.67 -9.79 -46.07
CA SER A 62 -30.75 -10.63 -46.60
C SER A 62 -31.89 -9.74 -47.12
N PRO A 63 -32.46 -9.96 -48.33
CA PRO A 63 -33.52 -9.13 -48.90
C PRO A 63 -34.88 -9.50 -48.31
N ARG A 64 -35.01 -9.43 -46.97
CA ARG A 64 -36.31 -9.21 -46.33
C ARG A 64 -36.47 -7.71 -46.23
N LYS A 65 -37.47 -7.15 -46.92
CA LYS A 65 -37.93 -5.78 -46.68
C LYS A 65 -38.19 -5.63 -45.18
N LEU A 66 -37.26 -4.99 -44.46
CA LEU A 66 -37.52 -4.57 -43.09
C LEU A 66 -38.72 -3.61 -43.16
N LYS A 67 -39.79 -3.97 -42.45
CA LYS A 67 -40.95 -3.10 -42.28
C LYS A 67 -40.50 -1.83 -41.57
N ASP A 68 -40.76 -0.70 -42.23
CA ASP A 68 -40.74 0.68 -41.75
C ASP A 68 -39.58 1.04 -40.81
N VAL A 69 -38.65 1.79 -41.39
CA VAL A 69 -37.40 2.22 -40.73
C VAL A 69 -37.71 3.39 -39.79
N GLU A 70 -38.21 3.06 -38.60
CA GLU A 70 -38.36 4.01 -37.50
C GLU A 70 -36.99 4.53 -37.01
N SER A 71 -36.94 5.81 -36.61
CA SER A 71 -35.74 6.38 -35.97
C SER A 71 -35.53 5.77 -34.58
N LEU A 72 -34.30 5.79 -34.08
CA LEU A 72 -34.00 5.29 -32.74
C LEU A 72 -34.85 6.01 -31.68
N ASP A 73 -35.08 7.31 -31.84
CA ASP A 73 -35.88 8.12 -30.91
C ASP A 73 -37.31 7.59 -30.71
N THR A 74 -38.05 7.41 -31.80
CA THR A 74 -39.41 6.85 -31.77
C THR A 74 -39.44 5.44 -31.19
N PHE A 75 -38.42 4.62 -31.48
CA PHE A 75 -38.32 3.29 -30.89
C PHE A 75 -38.03 3.33 -29.38
N MET A 76 -37.16 4.25 -28.93
CA MET A 76 -36.83 4.42 -27.52
C MET A 76 -38.05 4.86 -26.71
N ASP A 77 -38.89 5.75 -27.24
CA ASP A 77 -40.12 6.17 -26.56
C ASP A 77 -41.11 5.01 -26.41
N HIS A 78 -41.31 4.22 -27.45
CA HIS A 78 -42.15 3.03 -27.39
C HIS A 78 -41.57 1.96 -26.44
N TRP A 79 -40.26 1.74 -26.48
CA TRP A 79 -39.57 0.84 -25.54
C TRP A 79 -39.71 1.32 -24.09
N PHE A 80 -39.58 2.62 -23.85
CA PHE A 80 -39.68 3.21 -22.52
C PHE A 80 -41.09 3.04 -21.95
N GLN A 81 -42.13 3.33 -22.73
CA GLN A 81 -43.53 3.15 -22.31
C GLN A 81 -43.84 1.70 -21.90
N LEU A 82 -43.36 0.72 -22.68
CA LEU A 82 -43.57 -0.71 -22.39
C LEU A 82 -42.73 -1.20 -21.20
N SER A 83 -41.50 -0.71 -21.05
CA SER A 83 -40.58 -1.21 -20.03
C SER A 83 -40.80 -0.54 -18.67
N ALA A 84 -41.28 0.71 -18.66
CA ALA A 84 -41.53 1.48 -17.45
C ALA A 84 -42.65 0.91 -16.56
N GLN A 85 -43.56 0.09 -17.10
CA GLN A 85 -44.69 -0.48 -16.35
C GLN A 85 -44.25 -1.27 -15.10
N ASN A 86 -43.07 -1.87 -15.13
CA ASN A 86 -42.54 -2.71 -14.05
C ASN A 86 -41.42 -2.04 -13.24
N TRP A 87 -41.19 -0.74 -13.42
CA TRP A 87 -40.10 -0.02 -12.75
C TRP A 87 -40.60 0.83 -11.59
N GLN A 88 -39.79 0.94 -10.54
CA GLN A 88 -40.02 1.90 -9.46
C GLN A 88 -39.88 3.35 -9.98
N PHE A 89 -40.59 4.30 -9.37
CA PHE A 89 -40.62 5.71 -9.76
C PHE A 89 -39.21 6.32 -9.94
N LYS A 90 -38.29 6.10 -8.99
CA LYS A 90 -36.90 6.59 -9.08
C LYS A 90 -36.12 6.05 -10.28
N THR A 91 -36.46 4.85 -10.77
CA THR A 91 -35.82 4.23 -11.94
C THR A 91 -36.37 4.82 -13.23
N ILE A 92 -37.67 5.12 -13.27
CA ILE A 92 -38.33 5.78 -14.40
C ILE A 92 -37.74 7.17 -14.63
N GLU A 93 -37.69 8.02 -13.59
CA GLU A 93 -37.13 9.37 -13.71
C GLU A 93 -35.67 9.35 -14.17
N ARG A 94 -34.87 8.43 -13.60
CA ARG A 94 -33.45 8.30 -13.93
C ARG A 94 -33.23 7.85 -15.37
N ASN A 95 -33.91 6.79 -15.80
CA ASN A 95 -33.78 6.28 -17.17
C ASN A 95 -34.30 7.29 -18.19
N ARG A 96 -35.39 8.02 -17.87
CA ARG A 96 -35.88 9.12 -18.72
C ARG A 96 -34.84 10.23 -18.84
N SER A 97 -34.26 10.65 -17.71
CA SER A 97 -33.19 11.66 -17.70
C SER A 97 -31.98 11.22 -18.52
N ASP A 98 -31.54 9.97 -18.41
CA ASP A 98 -30.41 9.45 -19.18
C ASP A 98 -30.71 9.38 -20.69
N LEU A 99 -31.93 9.01 -21.07
CA LEU A 99 -32.37 8.98 -22.48
C LEU A 99 -32.37 10.38 -23.10
N GLU A 100 -33.07 11.33 -22.48
CA GLU A 100 -33.24 12.70 -22.99
C GLU A 100 -31.92 13.49 -23.01
N LYS A 101 -31.08 13.35 -21.98
CA LYS A 101 -29.86 14.17 -21.85
C LYS A 101 -28.66 13.57 -22.58
N HIS A 102 -28.58 12.25 -22.72
CA HIS A 102 -27.35 11.59 -23.17
C HIS A 102 -27.52 10.80 -24.47
N ILE A 103 -28.60 10.03 -24.63
CA ILE A 103 -28.73 9.10 -25.77
C ILE A 103 -29.42 9.78 -26.97
N LYS A 104 -30.59 10.40 -26.76
CA LYS A 104 -31.39 11.05 -27.82
C LYS A 104 -30.62 12.13 -28.59
N PRO A 105 -29.85 13.04 -27.96
CA PRO A 105 -29.16 14.10 -28.68
C PRO A 105 -28.08 13.61 -29.65
N ILE A 106 -27.50 12.42 -29.39
CA ILE A 106 -26.36 11.90 -30.16
C ILE A 106 -26.83 10.88 -31.20
N LEU A 107 -27.69 9.94 -30.82
CA LEU A 107 -28.09 8.80 -31.67
C LEU A 107 -29.58 8.79 -32.04
N GLY A 108 -30.42 9.66 -31.46
CA GLY A 108 -31.88 9.63 -31.64
C GLY A 108 -32.33 9.76 -33.10
N ASN A 109 -31.68 10.65 -33.87
CA ASN A 109 -32.02 10.92 -35.27
C ASN A 109 -31.55 9.81 -36.23
N LYS A 110 -30.68 8.89 -35.79
CA LYS A 110 -30.23 7.78 -36.63
C LYS A 110 -31.31 6.69 -36.71
N LYS A 111 -31.41 6.08 -37.88
CA LYS A 111 -32.27 4.92 -38.10
C LYS A 111 -31.72 3.72 -37.34
N ILE A 112 -32.58 3.00 -36.62
CA ILE A 112 -32.13 1.91 -35.72
C ILE A 112 -31.36 0.80 -36.46
N SER A 113 -31.66 0.57 -37.74
CA SER A 113 -31.00 -0.43 -38.58
C SER A 113 -29.61 -0.03 -39.09
N LEU A 114 -29.24 1.25 -39.00
CA LEU A 114 -27.97 1.78 -39.50
C LEU A 114 -26.95 2.05 -38.38
N ILE A 115 -27.30 1.78 -37.12
CA ILE A 115 -26.42 2.03 -35.98
C ILE A 115 -25.43 0.87 -35.84
N ASN A 116 -24.14 1.19 -35.98
CA ASN A 116 -23.04 0.24 -35.83
C ASN A 116 -22.39 0.34 -34.44
N SER A 117 -21.53 -0.60 -34.08
CA SER A 117 -20.76 -0.57 -32.83
C SER A 117 -19.88 0.69 -32.70
N THR A 118 -19.32 1.15 -33.82
CA THR A 118 -18.49 2.37 -33.89
C THR A 118 -19.26 3.63 -33.50
N ASP A 119 -20.56 3.70 -33.79
CA ASP A 119 -21.41 4.83 -33.41
C ASP A 119 -21.61 4.89 -31.88
N ILE A 120 -21.69 3.73 -31.24
CA ILE A 120 -21.89 3.59 -29.79
C ILE A 120 -20.59 3.91 -29.05
N GLU A 121 -19.45 3.46 -29.58
CA GLU A 121 -18.13 3.82 -29.03
C GLU A 121 -17.86 5.32 -29.16
N SER A 122 -18.21 5.92 -30.30
CA SER A 122 -18.12 7.37 -30.51
C SER A 122 -19.00 8.13 -29.51
N MET A 123 -20.21 7.63 -29.24
CA MET A 123 -21.09 8.20 -28.21
C MET A 123 -20.42 8.13 -26.82
N TYR A 124 -19.79 7.02 -26.44
CA TYR A 124 -19.09 6.92 -25.15
C TYR A 124 -17.92 7.89 -25.04
N LEU A 125 -17.18 8.09 -26.13
CA LEU A 125 -16.11 9.09 -26.16
C LEU A 125 -16.65 10.51 -25.94
N ILE A 126 -17.73 10.89 -26.63
CA ILE A 126 -18.39 12.20 -26.45
C ILE A 126 -18.87 12.37 -25.00
N LEU A 127 -19.54 11.36 -24.45
CA LEU A 127 -20.05 11.41 -23.06
C LEU A 127 -18.91 11.55 -22.02
N LYS A 128 -17.75 10.95 -22.29
CA LYS A 128 -16.61 10.99 -21.38
C LYS A 128 -15.80 12.28 -21.50
N VAL A 129 -15.56 12.75 -22.73
CA VAL A 129 -14.66 13.89 -23.00
C VAL A 129 -15.40 15.22 -22.93
N GLU A 130 -16.55 15.36 -23.59
CA GLU A 130 -17.26 16.64 -23.68
C GLU A 130 -18.18 16.88 -22.49
N LYS A 131 -18.85 15.82 -22.01
CA LYS A 131 -19.82 15.93 -20.91
C LYS A 131 -19.27 15.52 -19.54
N HIS A 132 -18.00 15.14 -19.46
CA HIS A 132 -17.29 14.75 -18.23
C HIS A 132 -18.06 13.78 -17.31
N LEU A 133 -18.80 12.82 -17.90
CA LEU A 133 -19.55 11.84 -17.10
C LEU A 133 -18.62 10.83 -16.41
N SER A 134 -19.00 10.44 -15.19
CA SER A 134 -18.31 9.37 -14.46
C SER A 134 -18.48 8.02 -15.15
N ASP A 135 -17.50 7.12 -14.97
CA ASP A 135 -17.53 5.76 -15.54
C ASP A 135 -18.79 4.98 -15.10
N TYR A 136 -19.33 5.26 -13.91
CA TYR A 136 -20.57 4.66 -13.42
C TYR A 136 -21.79 5.10 -14.24
N SER A 137 -21.86 6.38 -14.61
CA SER A 137 -22.95 6.90 -15.45
C SER A 137 -22.86 6.36 -16.87
N ILE A 138 -21.66 6.21 -17.43
CA ILE A 138 -21.45 5.59 -18.74
C ILE A 138 -21.86 4.12 -18.72
N LEU A 139 -21.52 3.36 -17.66
CA LEU A 139 -21.96 1.97 -17.51
C LEU A 139 -23.49 1.85 -17.42
N ARG A 140 -24.15 2.80 -16.74
CA ARG A 140 -25.61 2.83 -16.67
C ARG A 140 -26.25 3.06 -18.03
N ILE A 141 -25.73 4.03 -18.79
CA ILE A 141 -26.15 4.31 -20.18
C ILE A 141 -25.92 3.07 -21.06
N HIS A 142 -24.78 2.38 -20.91
CA HIS A 142 -24.50 1.13 -21.60
C HIS A 142 -25.57 0.06 -21.32
N ASN A 143 -25.99 -0.11 -20.06
CA ASN A 143 -27.03 -1.08 -19.70
C ASN A 143 -28.40 -0.73 -20.32
N ILE A 144 -28.77 0.55 -20.35
CA ILE A 144 -30.00 1.03 -20.98
C ILE A 144 -29.96 0.71 -22.49
N MET A 145 -28.87 1.08 -23.16
CA MET A 145 -28.67 0.81 -24.59
C MET A 145 -28.71 -0.68 -24.91
N ASN A 146 -28.07 -1.51 -24.09
CA ASN A 146 -28.11 -2.97 -24.25
C ASN A 146 -29.55 -3.51 -24.16
N SER A 147 -30.36 -2.98 -23.24
CA SER A 147 -31.77 -3.38 -23.11
C SER A 147 -32.61 -2.96 -24.33
N ILE A 148 -32.39 -1.76 -24.86
CA ILE A 148 -33.07 -1.23 -26.06
C ILE A 148 -32.75 -2.10 -27.27
N PHE A 149 -31.46 -2.32 -27.57
CA PHE A 149 -31.06 -3.09 -28.75
C PHE A 149 -31.42 -4.58 -28.63
N LYS A 150 -31.38 -5.18 -27.42
CA LYS A 150 -31.93 -6.52 -27.20
C LYS A 150 -33.42 -6.60 -27.52
N LYS A 151 -34.20 -5.59 -27.14
CA LYS A 151 -35.63 -5.54 -27.49
C LYS A 151 -35.82 -5.38 -28.99
N ALA A 152 -35.04 -4.51 -29.64
CA ALA A 152 -35.10 -4.29 -31.09
C ALA A 152 -34.77 -5.56 -31.90
N GLN A 153 -33.80 -6.35 -31.42
CA GLN A 153 -33.47 -7.64 -32.02
C GLN A 153 -34.62 -8.64 -31.83
N LYS A 154 -35.21 -8.71 -30.62
CA LYS A 154 -36.34 -9.60 -30.32
C LYS A 154 -37.59 -9.25 -31.13
N THR A 155 -37.84 -7.97 -31.40
CA THR A 155 -38.96 -7.50 -32.25
C THR A 155 -38.63 -7.54 -33.74
N LYS A 156 -37.45 -8.06 -34.13
CA LYS A 156 -36.98 -8.20 -35.52
C LYS A 156 -36.89 -6.87 -36.28
N ARG A 157 -36.62 -5.77 -35.57
CA ARG A 157 -36.33 -4.44 -36.14
C ARG A 157 -34.88 -4.30 -36.59
N ILE A 158 -33.99 -5.09 -36.00
CA ILE A 158 -32.59 -5.24 -36.39
C ILE A 158 -32.25 -6.72 -36.46
N ASN A 159 -31.29 -7.08 -37.32
CA ASN A 159 -30.82 -8.46 -37.46
C ASN A 159 -29.73 -8.81 -36.44
N PHE A 160 -28.85 -7.84 -36.15
CA PHE A 160 -27.71 -7.98 -35.26
C PHE A 160 -27.75 -6.91 -34.17
N ASN A 161 -27.32 -7.26 -32.96
CA ASN A 161 -27.25 -6.33 -31.84
C ASN A 161 -25.86 -5.65 -31.82
N PRO A 162 -25.76 -4.34 -32.12
CA PRO A 162 -24.47 -3.66 -32.17
C PRO A 162 -23.74 -3.63 -30.81
N MET A 163 -24.46 -3.80 -29.69
CA MET A 163 -23.88 -3.83 -28.34
C MET A 163 -23.04 -5.07 -28.05
N GLU A 164 -23.20 -6.17 -28.81
CA GLU A 164 -22.39 -7.39 -28.61
C GLU A 164 -20.93 -7.19 -29.02
N ALA A 165 -20.67 -6.27 -29.96
CA ALA A 165 -19.32 -5.94 -30.41
C ALA A 165 -18.65 -4.82 -29.58
N VAL A 166 -19.41 -4.12 -28.72
CA VAL A 166 -18.91 -2.99 -27.92
C VAL A 166 -18.37 -3.48 -26.58
N GLN A 167 -17.15 -3.09 -26.24
CA GLN A 167 -16.59 -3.39 -24.91
C GLN A 167 -17.37 -2.72 -23.79
N ARG A 168 -17.74 -3.50 -22.78
CA ARG A 168 -18.42 -3.01 -21.58
C ARG A 168 -17.48 -2.09 -20.78
N PRO A 169 -17.90 -0.87 -20.39
CA PRO A 169 -17.09 0.01 -19.56
C PRO A 169 -16.76 -0.62 -18.20
N VAL A 170 -15.47 -0.64 -17.84
CA VAL A 170 -15.01 -1.15 -16.54
C VAL A 170 -14.87 0.02 -15.57
N ILE A 171 -15.49 -0.08 -14.39
CA ILE A 171 -15.29 0.88 -13.31
C ILE A 171 -13.91 0.60 -12.72
N LYS A 172 -12.98 1.57 -12.81
CA LYS A 172 -11.73 1.47 -12.06
C LYS A 172 -12.06 1.66 -10.58
N GLU A 173 -11.81 0.64 -9.76
CA GLU A 173 -11.85 0.79 -8.31
C GLU A 173 -10.86 1.89 -7.93
N ARG A 174 -11.36 2.97 -7.32
CA ARG A 174 -10.50 3.89 -6.60
C ARG A 174 -9.98 3.10 -5.40
N ASN A 175 -8.74 2.62 -5.51
CA ASN A 175 -7.94 2.30 -4.34
C ASN A 175 -7.84 3.58 -3.52
N VAL A 176 -8.77 3.75 -2.58
CA VAL A 176 -8.61 4.71 -1.50
C VAL A 176 -7.38 4.21 -0.77
N ARG A 177 -6.25 4.84 -1.05
CA ARG A 177 -5.04 4.66 -0.26
C ARG A 177 -5.47 5.07 1.14
N ALA A 178 -5.72 4.10 2.01
CA ALA A 178 -6.00 4.36 3.39
C ALA A 178 -4.81 5.17 3.89
N LEU A 179 -5.02 6.46 4.17
CA LEU A 179 -4.02 7.24 4.86
C LEU A 179 -3.67 6.44 6.10
N THR A 180 -2.37 6.28 6.36
CA THR A 180 -1.96 5.52 7.52
C THR A 180 -2.53 6.22 8.75
N ASN A 181 -2.90 5.42 9.75
CA ASN A 181 -3.40 5.93 11.02
C ASN A 181 -2.53 7.10 11.55
N ASP A 182 -1.22 7.05 11.32
CA ASP A 182 -0.25 8.06 11.75
C ASP A 182 -0.34 9.38 10.95
N GLN A 183 -0.64 9.32 9.65
CA GLN A 183 -0.85 10.52 8.83
C GLN A 183 -2.09 11.30 9.28
N VAL A 184 -3.16 10.59 9.65
CA VAL A 184 -4.37 11.21 10.20
C VAL A 184 -4.08 11.84 11.56
N ALA A 185 -3.33 11.16 12.44
CA ALA A 185 -2.93 11.73 13.72
C ALA A 185 -2.10 13.01 13.54
N LYS A 186 -1.12 12.99 12.62
CA LYS A 186 -0.23 14.13 12.37
C LYS A 186 -1.00 15.32 11.78
N ALA A 187 -1.85 15.09 10.79
CA ALA A 187 -2.68 16.15 10.20
C ALA A 187 -3.62 16.79 11.23
N MET A 188 -4.22 15.97 12.09
CA MET A 188 -5.09 16.45 13.17
C MET A 188 -4.33 17.27 14.21
N MET A 189 -3.11 16.87 14.58
CA MET A 189 -2.29 17.65 15.52
C MET A 189 -1.87 18.99 14.94
N VAL A 190 -1.53 19.06 13.65
CA VAL A 190 -1.18 20.33 12.97
C VAL A 190 -2.37 21.30 12.95
N GLU A 191 -3.58 20.80 12.68
CA GLU A 191 -4.80 21.60 12.76
C GLU A 191 -5.08 22.10 14.19
N LEU A 192 -4.93 21.22 15.18
CA LEU A 192 -5.16 21.56 16.59
C LEU A 192 -4.12 22.52 17.17
N ALA A 193 -2.91 22.57 16.59
CA ALA A 193 -1.80 23.40 17.05
C ALA A 193 -1.98 24.89 16.74
N SER A 194 -2.73 25.23 15.68
CA SER A 194 -2.86 26.62 15.24
C SER A 194 -4.30 27.08 15.25
N GLU A 195 -4.58 28.23 15.86
CA GLU A 195 -5.87 28.91 15.81
C GLU A 195 -5.74 30.23 15.04
N MET A 196 -6.73 30.54 14.21
CA MET A 196 -6.79 31.81 13.47
C MET A 196 -7.49 32.84 14.34
N VAL A 197 -6.71 33.75 14.93
CA VAL A 197 -7.24 34.82 15.79
C VAL A 197 -7.14 36.15 15.04
N LYS A 198 -8.12 37.04 15.24
CA LYS A 198 -8.03 38.41 14.74
C LYS A 198 -7.20 39.23 15.72
N ASN A 199 -6.07 39.75 15.27
CA ASN A 199 -5.28 40.68 16.05
C ASN A 199 -6.02 42.02 16.22
N SER A 200 -5.56 42.86 17.14
CA SER A 200 -6.12 44.19 17.41
C SER A 200 -6.21 45.12 16.18
N LYS A 201 -5.49 44.78 15.10
CA LYS A 201 -5.51 45.49 13.80
C LYS A 201 -6.54 44.92 12.79
N GLY A 202 -7.33 43.92 13.18
CA GLY A 202 -8.34 43.28 12.31
C GLY A 202 -7.79 42.22 11.35
N GLU A 203 -6.47 42.01 11.33
CA GLU A 203 -5.79 40.99 10.52
C GLU A 203 -5.90 39.61 11.18
N THR A 204 -6.21 38.58 10.40
CA THR A 204 -6.22 37.18 10.85
C THR A 204 -4.80 36.64 10.90
N VAL A 205 -4.31 36.35 12.10
CA VAL A 205 -2.97 35.80 12.33
C VAL A 205 -3.11 34.40 12.94
N LYS A 206 -2.22 33.49 12.53
CA LYS A 206 -2.10 32.17 13.16
C LYS A 206 -1.39 32.32 14.50
N GLN A 207 -2.09 31.97 15.57
CA GLN A 207 -1.54 31.87 16.92
C GLN A 207 -1.46 30.39 17.32
N GLU A 208 -0.55 30.04 18.21
CA GLU A 208 -0.58 28.73 18.87
C GLU A 208 -1.87 28.57 19.67
N SER A 209 -2.51 27.43 19.46
CA SER A 209 -3.79 27.08 20.06
C SER A 209 -3.62 26.71 21.53
N PHE A 210 -4.45 27.30 22.40
CA PHE A 210 -4.54 26.97 23.83
C PHE A 210 -5.50 25.80 24.11
N ASN A 211 -5.76 24.95 23.11
CA ASN A 211 -6.58 23.76 23.33
C ASN A 211 -5.92 22.86 24.39
N SER A 212 -6.60 22.65 25.51
CA SER A 212 -6.05 21.91 26.65
C SER A 212 -5.64 20.48 26.28
N ILE A 213 -6.34 19.84 25.35
CA ILE A 213 -6.01 18.48 24.91
C ILE A 213 -4.74 18.48 24.03
N TYR A 214 -4.58 19.50 23.19
CA TYR A 214 -3.33 19.71 22.44
C TYR A 214 -2.18 20.00 23.40
N MET A 215 -2.35 20.93 24.35
CA MET A 215 -1.33 21.28 25.34
C MET A 215 -0.91 20.07 26.19
N MET A 216 -1.82 19.20 26.62
CA MET A 216 -1.49 17.98 27.38
C MET A 216 -0.66 16.97 26.57
N ALA A 217 -0.95 16.85 25.27
CA ALA A 217 -0.22 15.95 24.37
C ALA A 217 1.13 16.52 23.95
N ASP A 218 1.21 17.83 23.68
CA ASP A 218 2.43 18.53 23.25
C ASP A 218 3.43 18.71 24.39
N SER A 219 2.94 19.06 25.60
CA SER A 219 3.77 19.13 26.82
C SER A 219 4.30 17.77 27.29
N GLY A 220 3.80 16.67 26.74
CA GLY A 220 4.14 15.32 27.18
C GLY A 220 3.61 14.94 28.57
N ALA A 221 2.80 15.80 29.21
CA ALA A 221 2.27 15.56 30.55
C ALA A 221 1.39 14.30 30.60
N ARG A 222 0.46 14.17 29.65
CA ARG A 222 -0.37 12.98 29.48
C ARG A 222 -1.08 13.01 28.14
N GLY A 223 -0.92 11.96 27.35
CA GLY A 223 -1.55 11.89 26.03
C GLY A 223 -0.53 11.52 24.97
N SER A 224 -0.99 10.86 23.91
CA SER A 224 -0.16 10.66 22.71
C SER A 224 -0.97 11.01 21.47
N GLN A 225 -0.28 11.29 20.36
CA GLN A 225 -0.92 11.55 19.07
C GLN A 225 -1.88 10.42 18.67
N ALA A 226 -1.56 9.17 19.03
CA ALA A 226 -2.41 8.02 18.81
C ALA A 226 -3.72 8.07 19.62
N GLN A 227 -3.67 8.52 20.88
CA GLN A 227 -4.86 8.69 21.73
C GLN A 227 -5.72 9.86 21.24
N MET A 228 -5.09 10.97 20.87
CA MET A 228 -5.75 12.14 20.29
C MET A 228 -6.56 11.77 19.04
N ARG A 229 -5.95 10.97 18.16
CA ARG A 229 -6.63 10.48 16.95
C ARG A 229 -7.88 9.66 17.25
N GLN A 230 -7.85 8.82 18.29
CA GLN A 230 -9.03 8.02 18.66
C GLN A 230 -10.15 8.89 19.25
N LEU A 231 -9.82 10.01 19.90
CA LEU A 231 -10.78 10.94 20.47
C LEU A 231 -11.50 11.77 19.41
N ALA A 232 -10.75 12.37 18.48
CA ALA A 232 -11.27 13.40 17.56
C ALA A 232 -11.18 13.06 16.06
N GLY A 233 -10.34 12.10 15.68
CA GLY A 233 -10.13 11.72 14.28
C GLY A 233 -10.97 10.52 13.89
N MET A 234 -10.38 9.33 13.99
CA MET A 234 -11.05 8.05 13.78
C MET A 234 -10.35 6.96 14.59
N ARG A 235 -11.09 5.94 15.03
CA ARG A 235 -10.49 4.81 15.73
C ARG A 235 -9.64 3.92 14.80
N GLY A 236 -10.06 3.77 13.55
CA GLY A 236 -9.29 3.12 12.48
C GLY A 236 -9.37 1.59 12.48
N LEU A 237 -8.31 0.95 11.97
CA LEU A 237 -8.23 -0.51 11.84
C LEU A 237 -7.90 -1.18 13.17
N MET A 238 -8.64 -2.26 13.47
CA MET A 238 -8.46 -3.08 14.68
C MET A 238 -7.85 -4.43 14.33
N ALA A 239 -7.12 -5.03 15.28
CA ALA A 239 -6.61 -6.39 15.15
C ALA A 239 -7.59 -7.42 15.72
N LYS A 240 -7.72 -8.56 15.03
CA LYS A 240 -8.35 -9.76 15.58
C LYS A 240 -7.43 -10.42 16.63
N PRO A 241 -7.96 -11.32 17.47
CA PRO A 241 -7.14 -12.03 18.47
C PRO A 241 -6.01 -12.89 17.88
N ASP A 242 -6.12 -13.26 16.60
CA ASP A 242 -5.08 -13.97 15.83
C ASP A 242 -3.96 -13.05 15.30
N GLY A 243 -4.07 -11.73 15.50
CA GLY A 243 -3.14 -10.72 15.02
C GLY A 243 -3.38 -10.24 13.59
N SER A 244 -4.35 -10.80 12.87
CA SER A 244 -4.76 -10.30 11.55
C SER A 244 -5.53 -8.98 11.69
N ILE A 245 -5.40 -8.08 10.70
CA ILE A 245 -6.10 -6.81 10.71
C ILE A 245 -7.51 -7.01 10.15
N ILE A 246 -8.52 -6.47 10.85
CA ILE A 246 -9.90 -6.46 10.39
C ILE A 246 -10.01 -5.43 9.26
N GLU A 247 -10.43 -5.88 8.07
CA GLU A 247 -10.49 -5.04 6.87
C GLU A 247 -11.50 -3.89 6.98
N THR A 248 -12.55 -4.04 7.80
CA THR A 248 -13.54 -2.99 8.03
C THR A 248 -13.06 -2.01 9.12
N PRO A 249 -12.68 -0.77 8.76
CA PRO A 249 -12.22 0.21 9.75
C PRO A 249 -13.39 0.81 10.53
N ILE A 250 -13.13 1.17 11.78
CA ILE A 250 -14.03 1.99 12.59
C ILE A 250 -13.82 3.44 12.17
N ARG A 251 -14.84 4.03 11.54
CA ARG A 251 -14.76 5.41 11.01
C ARG A 251 -15.04 6.44 12.09
N ALA A 252 -15.94 6.11 13.02
CA ALA A 252 -16.27 6.98 14.12
C ALA A 252 -15.09 7.17 15.09
N ASN A 253 -15.14 8.28 15.82
CA ASN A 253 -14.26 8.59 16.94
C ASN A 253 -15.04 8.55 18.27
N PHE A 254 -14.34 8.67 19.40
CA PHE A 254 -15.01 8.61 20.70
C PHE A 254 -15.93 9.81 20.98
N ARG A 255 -15.71 10.95 20.34
CA ARG A 255 -16.60 12.12 20.46
C ARG A 255 -17.93 11.89 19.75
N GLU A 256 -17.91 11.27 18.58
CA GLU A 256 -19.11 10.92 17.79
C GLU A 256 -19.86 9.71 18.36
N GLY A 257 -19.15 8.83 19.05
CA GLY A 257 -19.68 7.58 19.58
C GLY A 257 -19.58 6.42 18.60
N LEU A 258 -19.54 5.19 19.12
CA LEU A 258 -19.40 3.97 18.33
C LEU A 258 -20.75 3.27 18.18
N ASN A 259 -21.06 2.79 16.98
CA ASN A 259 -22.23 1.91 16.82
C ASN A 259 -21.97 0.53 17.45
N VAL A 260 -23.01 -0.28 17.63
CA VAL A 260 -22.91 -1.59 18.32
C VAL A 260 -21.89 -2.51 17.66
N LEU A 261 -21.82 -2.53 16.32
CA LEU A 261 -20.89 -3.37 15.57
C LEU A 261 -19.45 -2.88 15.72
N GLU A 262 -19.21 -1.58 15.62
CA GLU A 262 -17.89 -0.95 15.80
C GLU A 262 -17.37 -1.14 17.23
N TYR A 263 -18.24 -0.99 18.22
CA TYR A 263 -17.90 -1.28 19.61
C TYR A 263 -17.54 -2.76 19.79
N PHE A 264 -18.36 -3.68 19.26
CA PHE A 264 -18.10 -5.12 19.32
C PHE A 264 -16.76 -5.49 18.66
N ILE A 265 -16.45 -4.94 17.48
CA ILE A 265 -15.17 -5.11 16.80
C ILE A 265 -14.01 -4.60 17.69
N SER A 266 -14.17 -3.45 18.34
CA SER A 266 -13.15 -2.90 19.24
C SER A 266 -12.90 -3.75 20.48
N THR A 267 -13.85 -4.58 20.92
CA THR A 267 -13.66 -5.43 22.12
C THR A 267 -12.62 -6.53 21.90
N HIS A 268 -12.42 -7.00 20.66
CA HIS A 268 -11.53 -8.11 20.37
C HIS A 268 -10.08 -7.77 20.69
N GLY A 269 -9.60 -6.63 20.19
CA GLY A 269 -8.25 -6.11 20.47
C GLY A 269 -8.07 -5.74 21.94
N ALA A 270 -9.07 -5.10 22.56
CA ALA A 270 -9.02 -4.71 23.97
C ALA A 270 -8.92 -5.93 24.91
N ARG A 271 -9.77 -6.94 24.70
CA ARG A 271 -9.75 -8.17 25.51
C ARG A 271 -8.45 -8.94 25.34
N LYS A 272 -7.93 -9.03 24.11
CA LYS A 272 -6.64 -9.68 23.84
C LYS A 272 -5.49 -8.94 24.55
N GLY A 273 -5.45 -7.61 24.47
CA GLY A 273 -4.44 -6.80 25.15
C GLY A 273 -4.48 -6.96 26.68
N LEU A 274 -5.67 -6.92 27.28
CA LEU A 274 -5.83 -7.13 28.73
C LEU A 274 -5.43 -8.54 29.17
N ALA A 275 -5.86 -9.56 28.43
CA ALA A 275 -5.51 -10.96 28.71
C ALA A 275 -3.99 -11.19 28.57
N ASP A 276 -3.38 -10.68 27.50
CA ASP A 276 -1.94 -10.81 27.28
C ASP A 276 -1.13 -10.09 28.35
N THR A 277 -1.60 -8.93 28.83
CA THR A 277 -0.95 -8.23 29.93
C THR A 277 -1.00 -9.08 31.21
N ALA A 278 -2.17 -9.61 31.56
CA ALA A 278 -2.33 -10.44 32.75
C ALA A 278 -1.46 -11.72 32.68
N LEU A 279 -1.41 -12.39 31.53
CA LEU A 279 -0.64 -13.62 31.35
C LEU A 279 0.88 -13.38 31.25
N LYS A 280 1.32 -12.39 30.47
CA LYS A 280 2.75 -12.17 30.22
C LYS A 280 3.48 -11.53 31.41
N THR A 281 2.77 -10.81 32.28
CA THR A 281 3.35 -10.29 33.54
C THR A 281 3.95 -11.43 34.37
N ALA A 282 3.29 -12.59 34.42
CA ALA A 282 3.80 -13.76 35.12
C ALA A 282 5.11 -14.30 34.48
N ASN A 283 5.20 -14.29 33.15
CA ASN A 283 6.40 -14.74 32.44
C ASN A 283 7.59 -13.80 32.69
N SER A 284 7.36 -12.49 32.68
CA SER A 284 8.40 -11.49 33.00
C SER A 284 8.89 -11.63 34.44
N GLY A 285 7.98 -11.82 35.40
CA GLY A 285 8.35 -12.09 36.79
C GLY A 285 9.11 -13.40 36.97
N TYR A 286 8.71 -14.46 36.26
CA TYR A 286 9.42 -15.73 36.25
C TYR A 286 10.83 -15.61 35.65
N LEU A 287 10.99 -14.83 34.58
CA LEU A 287 12.30 -14.51 34.01
C LEU A 287 13.19 -13.79 35.03
N THR A 288 12.67 -12.77 35.71
CA THR A 288 13.42 -12.04 36.76
C THR A 288 13.88 -13.00 37.85
N ARG A 289 13.00 -13.90 38.32
CA ARG A 289 13.38 -14.92 39.31
C ARG A 289 14.52 -15.79 38.80
N ARG A 290 14.44 -16.30 37.57
CA ARG A 290 15.52 -17.13 36.98
C ARG A 290 16.82 -16.35 36.80
N LEU A 291 16.76 -15.08 36.45
CA LEU A 291 17.93 -14.22 36.36
C LEU A 291 18.59 -14.06 37.73
N VAL A 292 17.81 -13.82 38.78
CA VAL A 292 18.31 -13.74 40.16
C VAL A 292 18.90 -15.08 40.60
N ASP A 293 18.23 -16.20 40.35
CA ASP A 293 18.70 -17.54 40.74
C ASP A 293 20.09 -17.85 40.12
N VAL A 294 20.36 -17.37 38.90
CA VAL A 294 21.66 -17.57 38.22
C VAL A 294 22.71 -16.55 38.65
N ALA A 295 22.29 -15.30 38.94
CA ALA A 295 23.21 -14.20 39.19
C ALA A 295 23.47 -13.90 40.67
N GLN A 296 22.74 -14.52 41.61
CA GLN A 296 22.82 -14.20 43.05
C GLN A 296 24.22 -14.34 43.65
N ASP A 297 25.05 -15.25 43.13
CA ASP A 297 26.41 -15.50 43.63
C ASP A 297 27.45 -14.51 43.05
N VAL A 298 27.03 -13.61 42.16
CA VAL A 298 27.91 -12.60 41.55
C VAL A 298 27.98 -11.36 42.44
N VAL A 299 29.04 -11.31 43.25
CA VAL A 299 29.35 -10.23 44.19
C VAL A 299 30.72 -9.64 43.86
N ILE A 300 30.96 -8.38 44.22
CA ILE A 300 32.30 -7.80 44.14
C ILE A 300 33.19 -8.34 45.26
N THR A 301 34.26 -9.05 44.91
CA THR A 301 35.11 -9.77 45.88
C THR A 301 36.48 -9.14 46.10
N GLU A 302 37.02 -8.44 45.09
CA GLU A 302 38.35 -7.85 45.13
C GLU A 302 38.41 -6.55 44.32
N LEU A 303 39.45 -5.73 44.49
CA LEU A 303 39.59 -4.47 43.75
C LEU A 303 40.00 -4.69 42.29
N ASP A 304 41.02 -5.52 42.05
CA ASP A 304 41.59 -5.78 40.73
C ASP A 304 42.02 -7.26 40.59
N CYS A 305 41.59 -7.91 39.51
CA CYS A 305 41.95 -9.29 39.17
C CYS A 305 43.22 -9.41 38.28
N GLY A 306 43.83 -8.28 37.89
CA GLY A 306 45.01 -8.24 37.03
C GLY A 306 44.79 -8.80 35.62
N THR A 307 43.55 -8.77 35.10
CA THR A 307 43.28 -9.21 33.72
C THR A 307 43.81 -8.20 32.71
N ASP A 308 44.52 -8.70 31.70
CA ASP A 308 44.97 -7.97 30.50
C ASP A 308 43.99 -8.13 29.32
N GLN A 309 42.85 -8.78 29.58
CA GLN A 309 41.78 -9.00 28.61
C GLN A 309 40.61 -8.07 28.88
N GLY A 310 40.09 -7.48 27.81
CA GLY A 310 38.96 -6.57 27.86
C GLY A 310 38.23 -6.54 26.52
N LEU A 311 37.18 -5.74 26.46
CA LEU A 311 36.35 -5.59 25.27
C LEU A 311 36.68 -4.27 24.57
N THR A 312 36.70 -4.29 23.24
CA THR A 312 36.83 -3.06 22.45
C THR A 312 35.43 -2.51 22.23
N MET A 313 35.16 -1.33 22.79
CA MET A 313 33.89 -0.62 22.65
C MET A 313 33.99 0.34 21.48
N ILE A 314 32.98 0.30 20.62
CA ILE A 314 32.80 1.17 19.46
C ILE A 314 31.39 1.77 19.51
N PRO A 315 31.14 2.95 18.92
CA PRO A 315 29.78 3.48 18.80
C PRO A 315 28.87 2.49 18.04
N LEU A 316 27.61 2.40 18.45
CA LEU A 316 26.62 1.57 17.76
C LEU A 316 25.99 2.39 16.63
N ILE A 317 26.34 2.05 15.39
CA ILE A 317 25.85 2.72 14.18
C ILE A 317 24.90 1.77 13.46
N GLU A 318 23.63 2.13 13.38
CA GLU A 318 22.63 1.40 12.59
C GLU A 318 22.03 2.31 11.54
N GLY A 319 22.20 1.97 10.26
CA GLY A 319 21.56 2.71 9.19
C GLY A 319 22.10 4.15 9.06
N GLY A 320 23.38 4.36 9.36
CA GLY A 320 24.04 5.67 9.30
C GLY A 320 23.64 6.65 10.39
N ASP A 321 22.69 6.29 11.26
CA ASP A 321 22.45 6.99 12.50
C ASP A 321 23.25 6.34 13.64
N VAL A 322 23.88 7.19 14.46
CA VAL A 322 24.50 6.74 15.71
C VAL A 322 23.37 6.49 16.69
N VAL A 323 23.03 5.22 16.92
CA VAL A 323 21.98 4.80 17.86
C VAL A 323 22.44 5.00 19.29
N GLU A 324 23.70 4.64 19.57
CA GLU A 324 24.33 4.79 20.88
C GLU A 324 25.76 5.32 20.67
N PRO A 325 26.06 6.56 21.10
CA PRO A 325 27.38 7.14 20.94
C PRO A 325 28.41 6.45 21.84
N LEU A 326 29.70 6.54 21.50
CA LEU A 326 30.76 5.90 22.27
C LEU A 326 30.74 6.34 23.73
N ARG A 327 30.44 7.62 23.98
CA ARG A 327 30.38 8.22 25.31
C ARG A 327 29.48 7.45 26.28
N GLU A 328 28.27 7.10 25.85
CA GLU A 328 27.27 6.43 26.69
C GLU A 328 27.67 4.98 26.96
N ARG A 329 28.35 4.35 25.99
CA ARG A 329 28.81 2.96 26.10
C ARG A 329 29.99 2.77 27.05
N VAL A 330 30.86 3.78 27.16
CA VAL A 330 32.10 3.71 27.95
C VAL A 330 32.00 4.39 29.31
N LEU A 331 31.00 5.25 29.52
CA LEU A 331 30.76 5.92 30.80
C LEU A 331 30.70 4.91 31.95
N GLY A 332 31.44 5.20 33.02
CA GLY A 332 31.51 4.36 34.22
C GLY A 332 32.35 3.10 34.08
N ARG A 333 33.00 2.86 32.93
CA ARG A 333 33.91 1.73 32.74
C ARG A 333 35.37 2.11 33.04
N VAL A 334 36.22 1.11 33.25
CA VAL A 334 37.66 1.28 33.47
C VAL A 334 38.43 0.97 32.19
N THR A 335 39.39 1.81 31.83
CA THR A 335 40.27 1.61 30.67
C THR A 335 41.22 0.42 30.91
N LEU A 336 41.44 -0.40 29.89
CA LEU A 336 42.38 -1.52 29.97
C LEU A 336 43.79 -1.10 29.53
N ASN A 337 43.88 -0.29 28.48
CA ASN A 337 45.13 0.18 27.89
C ASN A 337 45.20 1.71 27.98
N ASP A 338 46.42 2.24 27.88
CA ASP A 338 46.65 3.67 27.68
C ASP A 338 45.95 4.14 26.39
N ILE A 339 45.17 5.21 26.51
CA ILE A 339 44.50 5.85 25.40
C ILE A 339 45.41 6.98 24.91
N MET A 340 45.79 6.92 23.63
CA MET A 340 46.69 7.90 23.00
C MET A 340 45.88 8.98 22.29
N LYS A 341 46.39 10.22 22.26
CA LYS A 341 45.81 11.28 21.44
C LYS A 341 45.98 10.96 19.95
N PRO A 342 44.93 11.10 19.11
CA PRO A 342 45.02 10.83 17.67
C PRO A 342 46.10 11.70 17.00
N GLY A 343 47.06 11.05 16.34
CA GLY A 343 48.12 11.73 15.60
C GLY A 343 49.36 12.09 16.41
N THR A 344 49.42 11.77 17.70
CA THR A 344 50.59 11.99 18.56
C THR A 344 50.91 10.74 19.40
N GLU A 345 52.14 10.65 19.92
CA GLU A 345 52.53 9.62 20.91
C GLU A 345 52.30 10.07 22.36
N GLU A 346 51.49 11.12 22.58
CA GLU A 346 51.11 11.54 23.92
C GLU A 346 49.98 10.65 24.48
N VAL A 347 50.18 10.14 25.69
CA VAL A 347 49.14 9.45 26.47
C VAL A 347 48.10 10.47 26.91
N PHE A 348 46.85 10.26 26.51
CA PHE A 348 45.70 11.04 26.96
C PHE A 348 45.18 10.54 28.31
N LEU A 349 44.86 9.25 28.40
CA LEU A 349 44.41 8.60 29.63
C LEU A 349 45.23 7.35 29.91
N PRO A 350 45.77 7.19 31.13
CA PRO A 350 46.47 5.97 31.50
C PRO A 350 45.50 4.78 31.62
N ALA A 351 46.02 3.57 31.51
CA ALA A 351 45.34 2.33 31.81
C ALA A 351 44.84 2.31 33.27
N GLY A 352 43.71 1.65 33.51
CA GLY A 352 43.12 1.56 34.85
C GLY A 352 42.33 2.79 35.29
N THR A 353 42.10 3.76 34.39
CA THR A 353 41.34 4.98 34.70
C THR A 353 39.85 4.72 34.61
N LEU A 354 39.10 5.15 35.64
CA LEU A 354 37.63 5.14 35.62
C LEU A 354 37.11 6.31 34.77
N LEU A 355 36.25 6.02 33.80
CA LEU A 355 35.69 7.02 32.89
C LEU A 355 34.49 7.73 33.52
N ASN A 356 34.67 9.01 33.84
CA ASN A 356 33.63 9.93 34.30
C ASN A 356 33.11 10.79 33.14
N GLU A 357 32.03 11.54 33.38
CA GLU A 357 31.37 12.42 32.42
C GLU A 357 32.35 13.38 31.73
N ASP A 358 33.17 14.09 32.52
CA ASP A 358 34.16 15.04 31.98
C ASP A 358 35.21 14.37 31.07
N LEU A 359 35.73 13.21 31.48
CA LEU A 359 36.73 12.46 30.71
C LEU A 359 36.15 11.91 29.41
N VAL A 360 34.87 11.56 29.44
CA VAL A 360 34.16 11.03 28.28
C VAL A 360 33.83 12.14 27.27
N ASP A 361 33.49 13.34 27.74
CA ASP A 361 33.31 14.51 26.88
C ASP A 361 34.63 14.91 26.18
N GLU A 362 35.75 14.83 26.91
CA GLU A 362 37.08 15.04 26.32
C GLU A 362 37.47 13.94 25.31
N LEU A 363 37.13 12.67 25.59
CA LEU A 363 37.33 11.56 24.63
C LEU A 363 36.59 11.81 23.31
N GLU A 364 35.36 12.34 23.37
CA GLU A 364 34.56 12.68 22.20
C GLU A 364 35.13 13.90 21.47
N PHE A 365 35.55 14.95 22.19
CA PHE A 365 36.17 16.15 21.62
C PHE A 365 37.46 15.85 20.85
N ILE A 366 38.29 14.94 21.40
CA ILE A 366 39.54 14.51 20.79
C ILE A 366 39.29 13.63 19.55
N GLY A 367 38.10 13.03 19.42
CA GLY A 367 37.71 12.20 18.28
C GLY A 367 38.31 10.79 18.34
N ILE A 368 38.25 10.15 19.51
CA ILE A 368 38.64 8.76 19.69
C ILE A 368 37.47 7.84 19.35
N ASP A 369 37.66 6.97 18.36
CA ASP A 369 36.57 6.16 17.78
C ASP A 369 36.35 4.81 18.51
N GLN A 370 37.35 4.34 19.26
CA GLN A 370 37.30 3.05 19.95
C GLN A 370 38.10 3.09 21.25
N VAL A 371 37.58 2.41 22.29
CA VAL A 371 38.25 2.30 23.58
C VAL A 371 38.23 0.85 24.05
N LYS A 372 39.40 0.35 24.49
CA LYS A 372 39.49 -0.97 25.11
C LYS A 372 39.26 -0.84 26.61
N VAL A 373 38.16 -1.42 27.09
CA VAL A 373 37.71 -1.34 28.48
C VAL A 373 37.75 -2.70 29.15
N ARG A 374 37.85 -2.71 30.47
CA ARG A 374 37.67 -3.92 31.28
C ARG A 374 36.20 -4.34 31.26
N SER A 375 35.95 -5.63 31.47
CA SER A 375 34.60 -6.21 31.40
C SER A 375 34.43 -7.30 32.45
N ALA A 376 33.22 -7.41 32.99
CA ALA A 376 32.80 -8.50 33.85
C ALA A 376 33.05 -9.90 33.25
N ILE A 377 32.93 -10.03 31.92
CA ILE A 377 33.09 -11.32 31.21
C ILE A 377 34.57 -11.75 31.15
N THR A 378 35.49 -10.79 31.04
CA THR A 378 36.94 -11.06 30.92
C THR A 378 37.66 -11.01 32.27
N CYS A 379 36.91 -10.96 33.36
CA CYS A 379 37.43 -10.95 34.72
C CYS A 379 38.09 -12.30 35.05
N ARG A 380 39.27 -12.26 35.69
CA ARG A 380 40.00 -13.47 36.12
C ARG A 380 39.67 -13.90 37.55
N SER A 381 38.79 -13.18 38.25
CA SER A 381 38.38 -13.54 39.61
C SER A 381 37.68 -14.90 39.62
N ARG A 382 38.02 -15.76 40.60
CA ARG A 382 37.50 -17.13 40.69
C ARG A 382 36.07 -17.18 41.21
N TYR A 383 35.71 -16.27 42.10
CA TYR A 383 34.38 -16.14 42.68
C TYR A 383 33.99 -14.66 42.64
N GLY A 384 32.87 -14.35 42.00
CA GLY A 384 32.43 -12.96 41.81
C GLY A 384 33.21 -12.21 40.72
N ILE A 385 33.26 -10.89 40.86
CA ILE A 385 33.91 -9.98 39.90
C ILE A 385 34.76 -8.97 40.68
N CYS A 386 35.83 -8.44 40.10
CA CYS A 386 36.59 -7.35 40.73
C CYS A 386 35.98 -5.96 40.44
N SER A 387 36.17 -5.00 41.36
CA SER A 387 35.65 -3.63 41.22
C SER A 387 36.05 -2.98 39.90
N GLN A 388 37.30 -3.14 39.46
CA GLN A 388 37.76 -2.53 38.22
C GLN A 388 37.18 -3.16 36.93
N CYS A 389 36.79 -4.44 36.95
CA CYS A 389 36.14 -5.07 35.79
C CYS A 389 34.66 -4.71 35.67
N TYR A 390 34.01 -4.39 36.80
CA TYR A 390 32.64 -3.88 36.82
C TYR A 390 32.60 -2.38 36.52
N GLY A 391 33.42 -1.59 37.22
CA GLY A 391 33.53 -0.15 37.09
C GLY A 391 32.69 0.59 38.14
N ARG A 392 31.94 1.59 37.67
CA ARG A 392 31.12 2.50 38.47
C ARG A 392 29.82 1.83 38.88
N ASP A 393 29.43 2.01 40.13
CA ASP A 393 28.05 1.77 40.54
C ASP A 393 27.15 2.90 40.00
N LEU A 394 26.14 2.51 39.24
CA LEU A 394 25.20 3.41 38.58
C LEU A 394 24.16 4.01 39.54
N ALA A 395 24.04 3.49 40.77
CA ALA A 395 23.13 4.03 41.77
C ALA A 395 23.75 5.21 42.55
N TYR A 396 24.97 5.06 43.05
CA TYR A 396 25.66 6.09 43.85
C TYR A 396 26.71 6.89 43.07
N GLY A 397 27.13 6.41 41.90
CA GLY A 397 28.02 7.13 41.01
C GLY A 397 29.50 7.10 41.37
N HIS A 398 29.94 6.27 42.31
CA HIS A 398 31.35 6.03 42.60
C HIS A 398 31.80 4.64 42.10
N LEU A 399 33.09 4.31 42.20
CA LEU A 399 33.58 2.96 41.92
C LEU A 399 32.88 1.94 42.83
N VAL A 400 32.48 0.79 42.30
CA VAL A 400 31.73 -0.21 43.05
C VAL A 400 32.51 -0.74 44.26
N ASN A 401 31.82 -0.89 45.40
CA ASN A 401 32.44 -1.32 46.65
C ASN A 401 32.55 -2.84 46.75
N ILE A 402 33.54 -3.32 47.50
CA ILE A 402 33.64 -4.76 47.82
C ILE A 402 32.45 -5.17 48.69
N GLY A 403 31.86 -6.32 48.38
CA GLY A 403 30.67 -6.86 49.04
C GLY A 403 29.35 -6.51 48.35
N GLU A 404 29.38 -5.71 47.29
CA GLU A 404 28.17 -5.31 46.56
C GLU A 404 27.61 -6.44 45.67
N ALA A 405 26.32 -6.74 45.83
CA ALA A 405 25.64 -7.85 45.16
C ALA A 405 25.20 -7.46 43.74
N VAL A 406 26.19 -7.16 42.88
CA VAL A 406 25.97 -6.67 41.51
C VAL A 406 25.15 -7.60 40.63
N GLY A 407 25.17 -8.91 40.88
CA GLY A 407 24.36 -9.87 40.13
C GLY A 407 22.85 -9.73 40.39
N VAL A 408 22.46 -9.49 41.64
CA VAL A 408 21.04 -9.25 42.00
C VAL A 408 20.57 -7.92 41.39
N VAL A 409 21.40 -6.88 41.48
CA VAL A 409 21.11 -5.57 40.89
C VAL A 409 20.93 -5.70 39.38
N ALA A 410 21.86 -6.36 38.67
CA ALA A 410 21.78 -6.56 37.23
C ALA A 410 20.52 -7.35 36.80
N ALA A 411 20.15 -8.40 37.55
CA ALA A 411 18.95 -9.18 37.27
C ALA A 411 17.67 -8.33 37.41
N GLN A 412 17.60 -7.45 38.42
CA GLN A 412 16.48 -6.54 38.62
C GLN A 412 16.43 -5.45 37.55
N SER A 413 17.57 -4.86 37.19
CA SER A 413 17.68 -3.86 36.12
C SER A 413 17.27 -4.37 34.75
N ILE A 414 17.29 -5.69 34.53
CA ILE A 414 16.72 -6.32 33.32
C ILE A 414 15.23 -6.67 33.52
N GLY A 415 14.89 -7.21 34.70
CA GLY A 415 13.57 -7.76 34.99
C GLY A 415 12.45 -6.74 35.15
N GLU A 416 12.71 -5.63 35.87
CA GLU A 416 11.71 -4.56 36.09
C GLU A 416 11.33 -3.88 34.78
N PRO A 417 12.28 -3.41 33.93
CA PRO A 417 11.95 -2.82 32.64
C PRO A 417 11.30 -3.83 31.70
N GLY A 418 11.73 -5.10 31.73
CA GLY A 418 11.11 -6.16 30.94
C GLY A 418 9.63 -6.35 31.28
N THR A 419 9.29 -6.34 32.57
CA THR A 419 7.90 -6.40 33.03
C THR A 419 7.11 -5.16 32.61
N GLN A 420 7.72 -3.97 32.76
CA GLN A 420 7.10 -2.71 32.35
C GLN A 420 6.81 -2.66 30.84
N LEU A 421 7.74 -3.12 30.00
CA LEU A 421 7.57 -3.20 28.55
C LEU A 421 6.44 -4.14 28.17
N THR A 422 6.33 -5.30 28.82
CA THR A 422 5.21 -6.23 28.59
C THR A 422 3.86 -5.67 29.01
N MET A 423 3.81 -4.81 30.04
CA MET A 423 2.56 -4.15 30.43
C MET A 423 2.21 -3.01 29.47
N ARG A 424 3.15 -2.11 29.15
CA ARG A 424 2.86 -0.89 28.37
C ARG A 424 2.55 -1.15 26.90
N THR A 425 3.17 -2.13 26.25
CA THR A 425 3.04 -2.32 24.79
C THR A 425 1.70 -2.88 24.33
N PHE A 426 1.02 -3.70 25.15
CA PHE A 426 -0.17 -4.43 24.70
C PHE A 426 -1.51 -3.78 25.08
N HIS A 427 -1.52 -2.85 26.04
CA HIS A 427 -2.74 -2.10 26.40
C HIS A 427 -3.21 -1.13 25.30
N ILE A 428 -2.34 -0.80 24.34
CA ILE A 428 -2.70 0.00 23.15
C ILE A 428 -3.31 -0.89 22.04
N GLY A 429 -3.33 -2.22 22.24
CA GLY A 429 -3.65 -3.30 21.28
C GLY A 429 -5.03 -3.29 20.60
N GLY A 430 -5.84 -2.25 20.80
CA GLY A 430 -7.00 -1.99 19.95
C GLY A 430 -6.58 -1.43 18.59
N ALA A 431 -5.71 -0.43 18.56
CA ALA A 431 -5.36 0.29 17.33
C ALA A 431 -4.04 -0.21 16.73
N ALA A 432 -4.10 -0.76 15.52
CA ALA A 432 -2.91 -1.13 14.77
C ALA A 432 -2.22 0.14 14.22
N SER A 433 -1.10 0.55 14.82
CA SER A 433 -0.13 1.44 14.17
C SER A 433 1.15 0.65 13.92
N ARG A 434 1.24 0.00 12.76
CA ARG A 434 2.56 -0.42 12.27
C ARG A 434 3.19 0.79 11.63
N ALA A 435 4.17 1.39 12.32
CA ALA A 435 5.19 2.17 11.62
C ALA A 435 5.76 1.25 10.53
N THR A 436 5.67 1.70 9.29
CA THR A 436 6.17 0.94 8.16
C THR A 436 7.68 0.89 8.29
N ALA A 437 8.28 -0.30 8.28
CA ALA A 437 9.72 -0.43 8.20
C ALA A 437 10.20 0.40 7.00
N GLU A 438 11.20 1.26 7.20
CA GLU A 438 11.74 2.07 6.12
C GLU A 438 12.26 1.13 5.02
N ASN A 439 11.60 1.17 3.86
CA ASN A 439 11.90 0.29 2.73
C ASN A 439 13.05 0.82 1.86
N SER A 440 13.77 1.83 2.30
CA SER A 440 14.87 2.45 1.57
C SER A 440 15.94 2.94 2.54
N VAL A 441 17.19 2.66 2.19
CA VAL A 441 18.37 3.18 2.87
C VAL A 441 18.87 4.40 2.09
N GLN A 442 18.98 5.55 2.73
CA GLN A 442 19.57 6.76 2.15
C GLN A 442 20.84 7.12 2.91
N VAL A 443 21.94 7.29 2.16
CA VAL A 443 23.21 7.78 2.67
C VAL A 443 23.03 9.26 3.03
N LYS A 444 23.38 9.64 4.26
CA LYS A 444 23.16 11.02 4.75
C LYS A 444 24.39 11.89 4.53
N SER A 445 25.57 11.30 4.54
CA SER A 445 26.85 12.01 4.45
C SER A 445 27.57 11.79 3.12
N ASN A 446 28.27 12.82 2.65
CA ASN A 446 29.15 12.70 1.49
C ASN A 446 30.40 11.89 1.85
N GLY A 447 30.58 10.73 1.21
CA GLY A 447 31.73 9.86 1.45
C GLY A 447 31.93 8.82 0.34
N LYS A 448 32.98 8.02 0.46
CA LYS A 448 33.24 6.90 -0.46
C LYS A 448 32.51 5.66 0.02
N ILE A 449 31.63 5.12 -0.83
CA ILE A 449 30.90 3.89 -0.54
C ILE A 449 31.84 2.68 -0.67
N ARG A 450 31.87 1.84 0.37
CA ARG A 450 32.52 0.53 0.40
C ARG A 450 31.48 -0.53 0.71
N LEU A 451 31.44 -1.59 -0.09
CA LEU A 451 30.51 -2.70 0.11
C LEU A 451 31.26 -3.84 0.80
N HIS A 452 30.79 -4.25 1.99
CA HIS A 452 31.38 -5.32 2.77
C HIS A 452 30.50 -6.57 2.73
N ASN A 453 31.07 -7.72 2.38
CA ASN A 453 30.33 -8.99 2.23
C ASN A 453 29.11 -8.93 1.29
N VAL A 454 29.11 -8.01 0.31
CA VAL A 454 28.03 -7.87 -0.67
C VAL A 454 28.38 -8.60 -1.96
N LYS A 455 27.49 -9.51 -2.41
CA LYS A 455 27.52 -10.04 -3.77
C LYS A 455 26.50 -9.28 -4.61
N ILE A 456 26.92 -8.74 -5.75
CA ILE A 456 26.09 -7.90 -6.61
C ILE A 456 25.86 -8.61 -7.94
N VAL A 457 24.61 -8.59 -8.42
CA VAL A 457 24.24 -9.04 -9.75
C VAL A 457 23.61 -7.89 -10.51
N ARG A 458 23.98 -7.72 -11.77
CA ARG A 458 23.43 -6.69 -12.65
C ARG A 458 22.14 -7.21 -13.28
N HIS A 459 21.05 -6.49 -13.08
CA HIS A 459 19.77 -6.81 -13.72
C HIS A 459 19.76 -6.34 -15.18
N ALA A 460 18.98 -7.01 -16.04
CA ALA A 460 18.86 -6.66 -17.47
C ALA A 460 18.39 -5.20 -17.73
N LYS A 461 17.74 -4.59 -16.75
CA LYS A 461 17.26 -3.20 -16.76
C LYS A 461 18.29 -2.18 -16.24
N GLY A 462 19.52 -2.60 -15.97
CA GLY A 462 20.64 -1.69 -15.64
C GLY A 462 20.91 -1.42 -14.16
N TYR A 463 19.99 -1.78 -13.26
CA TYR A 463 20.19 -1.62 -11.80
C TYR A 463 20.95 -2.81 -11.18
N LEU A 464 21.65 -2.52 -10.08
CA LEU A 464 22.46 -3.47 -9.31
C LEU A 464 21.62 -4.05 -8.16
N ILE A 465 21.63 -5.39 -8.01
CA ILE A 465 20.88 -6.10 -6.99
C ILE A 465 21.83 -6.86 -6.06
N THR A 466 21.59 -6.79 -4.75
CA THR A 466 22.34 -7.58 -3.76
C THR A 466 21.81 -9.03 -3.69
N VAL A 467 22.72 -10.01 -3.63
CA VAL A 467 22.42 -11.46 -3.52
C VAL A 467 22.98 -12.04 -2.22
N SER A 468 23.52 -11.19 -1.35
CA SER A 468 24.04 -11.53 -0.03
C SER A 468 23.00 -11.27 1.06
N ARG A 469 22.86 -12.19 2.04
CA ARG A 469 22.00 -12.00 3.22
C ARG A 469 22.64 -11.20 4.35
N SER A 470 23.97 -11.09 4.33
CA SER A 470 24.80 -10.40 5.33
C SER A 470 25.64 -9.29 4.69
N GLY A 471 25.10 -8.67 3.65
CA GLY A 471 25.80 -7.59 2.95
C GLY A 471 25.65 -6.28 3.74
N GLU A 472 26.73 -5.51 3.81
CA GLU A 472 26.74 -4.21 4.47
C GLU A 472 27.29 -3.14 3.53
N LEU A 473 26.71 -1.94 3.59
CA LEU A 473 27.17 -0.75 2.92
C LEU A 473 27.82 0.17 3.96
N LEU A 474 29.09 0.49 3.73
CA LEU A 474 29.90 1.35 4.55
C LEU A 474 30.11 2.66 3.81
N VAL A 475 29.98 3.78 4.49
CA VAL A 475 30.35 5.09 3.98
C VAL A 475 31.60 5.53 4.73
N ALA A 476 32.70 5.67 4.01
CA ALA A 476 33.98 6.10 4.56
C ALA A 476 34.29 7.54 4.16
N ASP A 477 34.88 8.31 5.08
CA ASP A 477 35.40 9.64 4.82
C ASP A 477 36.69 9.58 3.96
N LYS A 478 37.19 10.73 3.49
CA LYS A 478 38.42 10.89 2.71
C LYS A 478 39.65 10.27 3.40
N ASN A 479 39.65 10.22 4.74
CA ASN A 479 40.70 9.62 5.54
C ASN A 479 40.52 8.11 5.79
N GLY A 480 39.50 7.48 5.21
CA GLY A 480 39.24 6.04 5.32
C GLY A 480 38.55 5.59 6.60
N ARG A 481 38.17 6.53 7.49
CA ARG A 481 37.33 6.26 8.68
C ARG A 481 35.89 5.98 8.26
N GLU A 482 35.28 4.98 8.89
CA GLU A 482 33.88 4.59 8.64
C GLU A 482 32.95 5.50 9.45
N TRP A 483 32.00 6.16 8.78
CA TRP A 483 31.00 7.03 9.42
C TRP A 483 29.63 6.37 9.49
N GLU A 484 29.23 5.70 8.42
CA GLU A 484 27.91 5.11 8.31
C GLU A 484 28.02 3.65 7.94
N ARG A 485 27.25 2.81 8.64
CA ARG A 485 27.11 1.39 8.35
C ARG A 485 25.64 1.04 8.18
N TYR A 486 25.32 0.51 7.02
CA TYR A 486 23.96 0.12 6.64
C TYR A 486 23.91 -1.36 6.33
N LYS A 487 22.97 -2.08 6.92
CA LYS A 487 22.71 -3.47 6.56
C LYS A 487 21.87 -3.53 5.29
N LEU A 488 22.36 -4.23 4.27
CA LEU A 488 21.66 -4.40 3.01
C LEU A 488 20.87 -5.71 3.02
N PRO A 489 19.52 -5.67 2.87
CA PRO A 489 18.75 -6.90 2.73
C PRO A 489 19.04 -7.59 1.39
N TYR A 490 18.75 -8.89 1.33
CA TYR A 490 18.83 -9.65 0.09
C TYR A 490 17.82 -9.10 -0.93
N GLY A 491 18.26 -8.89 -2.16
CA GLY A 491 17.42 -8.32 -3.22
C GLY A 491 17.31 -6.79 -3.16
N ALA A 492 18.10 -6.11 -2.30
CA ALA A 492 18.16 -4.67 -2.28
C ALA A 492 18.68 -4.14 -3.62
N VAL A 493 18.00 -3.12 -4.14
CA VAL A 493 18.43 -2.42 -5.36
C VAL A 493 19.35 -1.28 -4.93
N LEU A 494 20.58 -1.28 -5.45
CA LEU A 494 21.54 -0.20 -5.26
C LEU A 494 21.35 0.80 -6.42
N THR A 495 20.99 2.03 -6.08
CA THR A 495 20.72 3.14 -7.01
C THR A 495 21.69 4.28 -6.83
#